data_AF-A0A385SPE1-F1
#
_entry.id   AF-A0A385SPE1-F1
#
_cell.length_a   1.000
_cell.length_b   1.000
_cell.length_c   1.000
_cell.angle_alpha   90.00
_cell.angle_beta   90.00
_cell.angle_gamma   90.00
#
_symmetry.space_group_name_H-M   'P 1'
#
loop_
_entity.id
_entity.type
_entity.pdbx_description
1 polymer ?
#
loop_
_entity_poly.entity_id
_entity_poly.type
_entity_poly.pdbx_seq_one_letter_code
_entity_poly.pdbx_strand_id
1 'polypeptide(L)'
;MNRKFAIALACMFVLAIGLKAQDVVKPRPLTMAEYEKAKTFVIKDLDNETYVKFENTYILDRYELRKPYFITGDDGLKKRMDLYKLLAKEGMQELGLVIFYTNEKGTQYKACLPNFTADAKVWEKYFEDIHAIDKLEQNFVLKLSYVLSKEVGYQLYKAQNQGKDLSKESATYGNDICFPGDQQVTLANGTRKTLASLKRGDEVLTVNPLTKATSVIKVNTLVEHEAKNYAITQLVLQRADKRMTPLGSEIVLSTRTLEATPNHPVQTHTGTTKMGDVRENDTVLCLNKASGDYEPFTVISKKEYAGGVQKVYNIIAGDGTPFLMNDVMVLQK
;
A
#
# COMPACT_ATOMS: atom_id res chain seq x y z
N MET A 1 -33.51 -11.82 -55.54
CA MET A 1 -33.02 -11.17 -54.29
C MET A 1 -32.97 -12.25 -53.20
N ASN A 2 -31.76 -12.68 -52.82
CA ASN A 2 -31.53 -13.95 -52.14
C ASN A 2 -32.04 -13.96 -50.69
N ARG A 3 -32.90 -14.93 -50.37
CA ARG A 3 -33.45 -15.25 -49.03
C ARG A 3 -32.40 -15.36 -47.91
N LYS A 4 -31.12 -15.53 -48.25
CA LYS A 4 -30.00 -15.55 -47.31
C LYS A 4 -29.59 -14.17 -46.76
N PHE A 5 -29.95 -13.09 -47.45
CA PHE A 5 -29.66 -11.72 -46.98
C PHE A 5 -30.68 -11.20 -45.95
N ALA A 6 -31.92 -11.69 -45.98
CA ALA A 6 -32.96 -11.28 -45.03
C ALA A 6 -32.75 -11.87 -43.62
N ILE A 7 -32.10 -13.04 -43.50
CA ILE A 7 -31.86 -13.70 -42.20
C ILE A 7 -30.67 -13.05 -41.47
N ALA A 8 -29.66 -12.56 -42.20
CA ALA A 8 -28.52 -11.86 -41.61
C ALA A 8 -28.89 -10.49 -41.01
N LEU A 9 -29.90 -9.81 -41.57
CA LEU A 9 -30.37 -8.53 -41.05
C LEU A 9 -31.28 -8.68 -39.80
N ALA A 10 -32.02 -9.79 -39.70
CA ALA A 10 -32.86 -10.09 -38.54
C ALA A 10 -32.06 -10.48 -37.28
N CYS A 11 -30.89 -11.11 -37.44
CA CYS A 11 -30.01 -11.41 -36.30
C CYS A 11 -29.27 -10.18 -35.74
N MET A 12 -29.17 -9.08 -36.50
CA MET A 12 -28.55 -7.84 -36.01
C MET A 12 -29.51 -6.96 -35.20
N PHE A 13 -30.82 -7.20 -35.26
CA PHE A 13 -31.83 -6.43 -34.52
C PHE A 13 -32.20 -7.04 -33.16
N VAL A 14 -31.79 -8.28 -32.88
CA VAL A 14 -32.08 -8.97 -31.60
C VAL A 14 -30.95 -8.83 -30.57
N LEU A 15 -29.75 -8.37 -30.97
CA LEU A 15 -28.67 -8.04 -30.02
C LEU A 15 -28.75 -6.63 -29.41
N ALA A 16 -29.73 -5.81 -29.80
CA ALA A 16 -29.88 -4.43 -29.32
C ALA A 16 -30.80 -4.29 -28.09
N ILE A 17 -31.42 -5.37 -27.60
CA ILE A 17 -32.39 -5.33 -26.50
C ILE A 17 -31.88 -6.21 -25.37
N GLY A 18 -30.88 -5.72 -24.63
CA GLY A 18 -30.30 -6.50 -23.54
C GLY A 18 -29.13 -5.86 -22.79
N LEU A 19 -28.77 -4.60 -23.07
CA LEU A 19 -28.01 -3.81 -22.11
C LEU A 19 -29.02 -3.32 -21.07
N LYS A 20 -29.29 -4.14 -20.05
CA LYS A 20 -29.77 -3.58 -18.79
C LYS A 20 -28.70 -2.59 -18.36
N ALA A 21 -29.02 -1.30 -18.46
CA ALA A 21 -28.31 -0.27 -17.75
C ALA A 21 -28.13 -0.78 -16.32
N GLN A 22 -26.88 -0.86 -15.84
CA GLN A 22 -26.65 -1.03 -14.42
C GLN A 22 -27.49 0.05 -13.73
N ASP A 23 -28.38 -0.36 -12.82
CA ASP A 23 -29.18 0.58 -12.05
C ASP A 23 -28.21 1.56 -11.41
N VAL A 24 -28.15 2.79 -11.96
CA VAL A 24 -27.33 3.85 -11.42
C VAL A 24 -27.92 4.12 -10.04
N VAL A 25 -27.17 3.73 -9.00
CA VAL A 25 -27.55 3.99 -7.60
C VAL A 25 -27.82 5.48 -7.49
N LYS A 26 -29.10 5.86 -7.37
CA LYS A 26 -29.48 7.27 -7.29
C LYS A 26 -29.02 7.80 -5.93
N PRO A 27 -28.17 8.82 -5.87
CA PRO A 27 -27.78 9.43 -4.60
C PRO A 27 -29.01 10.06 -3.94
N ARG A 28 -29.12 9.93 -2.62
CA ARG A 28 -30.15 10.60 -1.82
C ARG A 28 -29.51 11.36 -0.64
N PRO A 29 -30.14 12.44 -0.15
CA PRO A 29 -29.62 13.16 1.01
C PRO A 29 -29.57 12.28 2.26
N LEU A 30 -28.55 12.48 3.10
CA LEU A 30 -28.55 12.09 4.50
C LEU A 30 -29.54 12.98 5.27
N THR A 31 -30.48 12.37 5.98
CA THR A 31 -31.42 13.12 6.83
C THR A 31 -30.80 13.46 8.19
N MET A 32 -31.33 14.47 8.89
CA MET A 32 -30.86 14.84 10.24
C MET A 32 -30.98 13.68 11.25
N ALA A 33 -32.05 12.89 11.17
CA ALA A 33 -32.23 11.72 12.04
C ALA A 33 -31.16 10.65 11.78
N GLU A 34 -30.81 10.43 10.52
CA GLU A 34 -29.75 9.49 10.12
C GLU A 34 -28.37 10.00 10.52
N TYR A 35 -28.13 11.31 10.39
CA TYR A 35 -26.91 11.96 10.83
C TYR A 35 -26.66 11.75 12.33
N GLU A 36 -27.66 12.03 13.16
CA GLU A 36 -27.57 11.81 14.61
C GLU A 36 -27.38 10.34 14.96
N LYS A 37 -28.10 9.46 14.25
CA LYS A 37 -27.99 8.01 14.44
C LYS A 37 -26.61 7.47 14.06
N ALA A 38 -26.03 7.94 12.97
CA ALA A 38 -24.73 7.48 12.48
C ALA A 38 -23.62 7.63 13.52
N LYS A 39 -23.66 8.71 14.33
CA LYS A 39 -22.71 8.95 15.42
C LYS A 39 -22.83 7.96 16.58
N THR A 40 -23.96 7.25 16.71
CA THR A 40 -24.18 6.25 17.76
C THR A 40 -23.58 4.89 17.42
N PHE A 41 -23.27 4.62 16.15
CA PHE A 41 -22.75 3.33 15.72
C PHE A 41 -21.39 3.01 16.36
N VAL A 42 -21.25 1.78 16.82
CA VAL A 42 -20.04 1.26 17.46
C VAL A 42 -19.55 0.08 16.64
N ILE A 43 -18.29 0.17 16.19
CA ILE A 43 -17.56 -0.94 15.60
C ILE A 43 -16.77 -1.58 16.73
N LYS A 44 -16.93 -2.89 16.92
CA LYS A 44 -16.32 -3.60 18.06
C LYS A 44 -14.81 -3.70 17.89
N ASP A 45 -14.40 -3.95 16.65
CA ASP A 45 -13.01 -4.12 16.29
C ASP A 45 -12.71 -3.36 14.99
N LEU A 46 -12.15 -2.15 15.15
CA LEU A 46 -11.78 -1.30 14.02
C LEU A 46 -10.66 -1.89 13.16
N ASP A 47 -9.93 -2.90 13.62
CA ASP A 47 -8.88 -3.54 12.82
C ASP A 47 -9.48 -4.59 11.88
N ASN A 48 -10.43 -5.38 12.37
CA ASN A 48 -10.96 -6.54 11.66
C ASN A 48 -12.33 -6.33 11.01
N GLU A 49 -13.19 -5.46 11.54
CA GLU A 49 -14.55 -5.28 11.03
C GLU A 49 -14.56 -4.28 9.86
N THR A 50 -14.49 -4.78 8.63
CA THR A 50 -14.56 -3.96 7.41
C THR A 50 -16.00 -3.68 6.96
N TYR A 51 -16.96 -4.48 7.40
CA TYR A 51 -18.35 -4.39 6.95
C TYR A 51 -19.29 -4.73 8.11
N VAL A 52 -20.03 -3.75 8.62
CA VAL A 52 -20.88 -3.88 9.81
C VAL A 52 -22.30 -3.44 9.50
N LYS A 53 -23.29 -4.27 9.88
CA LYS A 53 -24.73 -3.98 9.66
C LYS A 53 -25.36 -3.45 10.95
N PHE A 54 -26.11 -2.37 10.86
CA PHE A 54 -26.85 -1.78 11.96
C PHE A 54 -28.35 -1.83 11.69
N GLU A 55 -29.08 -2.44 12.63
CA GLU A 55 -30.56 -2.51 12.65
C GLU A 55 -31.19 -3.04 11.35
N ASN A 56 -30.41 -3.76 10.55
CA ASN A 56 -30.80 -4.23 9.22
C ASN A 56 -31.17 -3.10 8.22
N THR A 57 -30.86 -1.85 8.54
CA THR A 57 -31.18 -0.66 7.72
C THR A 57 -29.92 0.03 7.20
N TYR A 58 -28.85 0.03 7.99
CA TYR A 58 -27.60 0.73 7.65
C TYR A 58 -26.42 -0.23 7.59
N ILE A 59 -25.43 0.13 6.79
CA ILE A 59 -24.16 -0.56 6.69
C ILE A 59 -23.05 0.47 6.88
N LEU A 60 -22.05 0.14 7.69
CA LEU A 60 -20.75 0.77 7.66
C LEU A 60 -19.79 -0.11 6.88
N ASP A 61 -19.30 0.39 5.76
CA ASP A 61 -18.33 -0.30 4.89
C ASP A 61 -17.00 0.47 4.89
N ARG A 62 -15.89 -0.21 5.18
CA ARG A 62 -14.58 0.43 5.32
C ARG A 62 -14.21 1.12 4.02
N TYR A 63 -13.94 2.41 4.10
CA TYR A 63 -13.75 3.25 2.92
C TYR A 63 -12.62 2.73 2.03
N GLU A 64 -12.99 2.24 0.84
CA GLU A 64 -12.07 1.65 -0.15
C GLU A 64 -11.17 0.54 0.43
N LEU A 65 -11.62 -0.18 1.47
CA LEU A 65 -10.84 -1.18 2.23
C LEU A 65 -9.48 -0.67 2.74
N ARG A 66 -9.33 0.65 2.93
CA ARG A 66 -8.06 1.26 3.30
C ARG A 66 -7.71 1.03 4.76
N LYS A 67 -6.41 0.90 5.03
CA LYS A 67 -5.87 0.90 6.39
C LYS A 67 -6.18 2.23 7.08
N PRO A 68 -6.28 2.26 8.42
CA PRO A 68 -6.44 3.51 9.16
C PRO A 68 -5.31 4.50 8.87
N TYR A 69 -5.65 5.78 8.94
CA TYR A 69 -4.67 6.84 8.95
C TYR A 69 -4.05 6.97 10.33
N PHE A 70 -2.72 6.95 10.38
CA PHE A 70 -1.98 7.34 11.57
C PHE A 70 -1.38 8.72 11.35
N ILE A 71 -1.73 9.65 12.23
CA ILE A 71 -1.35 11.07 12.14
C ILE A 71 -0.54 11.39 13.38
N THR A 72 0.63 12.00 13.21
CA THR A 72 1.40 12.57 14.32
C THR A 72 1.43 14.06 14.11
N GLY A 73 0.81 14.81 15.02
CA GLY A 73 0.76 16.27 14.95
C GLY A 73 2.07 16.90 15.40
N ASP A 74 2.04 18.23 15.50
CA ASP A 74 3.04 19.04 16.20
C ASP A 74 3.17 18.67 17.69
N ASP A 75 2.11 18.13 18.28
CA ASP A 75 2.09 17.53 19.61
C ASP A 75 2.95 16.26 19.76
N GLY A 76 3.44 15.69 18.66
CA GLY A 76 4.24 14.45 18.66
C GLY A 76 3.45 13.20 19.04
N LEU A 77 2.14 13.31 19.24
CA LEU A 77 1.28 12.21 19.68
C LEU A 77 0.66 11.51 18.48
N LYS A 78 0.77 10.18 18.44
CA LYS A 78 0.21 9.36 17.37
C LYS A 78 -1.29 9.16 17.58
N LYS A 79 -2.08 9.59 16.59
CA LYS A 79 -3.54 9.48 16.54
C LYS A 79 -3.95 8.56 15.40
N ARG A 80 -5.11 7.92 15.53
CA ARG A 80 -5.67 6.99 14.53
C ARG A 80 -6.98 7.54 14.00
N MET A 81 -7.19 7.46 12.69
CA MET A 81 -8.45 7.82 12.04
C MET A 81 -8.89 6.73 11.06
N ASP A 82 -10.07 6.17 11.29
CA ASP A 82 -10.70 5.17 10.44
C ASP A 82 -11.91 5.79 9.74
N LEU A 83 -12.07 5.47 8.45
CA LEU A 83 -13.13 6.03 7.59
C LEU A 83 -14.05 4.90 7.12
N TYR A 84 -15.35 5.08 7.29
CA TYR A 84 -16.37 4.13 6.87
C TYR A 84 -17.46 4.82 6.06
N LYS A 85 -17.79 4.28 4.89
CA LYS A 85 -18.98 4.68 4.13
C LYS A 85 -20.22 4.28 4.91
N LEU A 86 -21.11 5.23 5.12
CA LEU A 86 -22.45 4.98 5.60
C LEU A 86 -23.36 4.70 4.41
N LEU A 87 -23.87 3.49 4.33
CA LEU A 87 -24.76 3.06 3.25
C LEU A 87 -26.16 2.78 3.81
N ALA A 88 -27.19 3.22 3.10
CA ALA A 88 -28.53 2.67 3.25
C ALA A 88 -28.53 1.26 2.66
N LYS A 89 -28.95 0.25 3.44
CA LYS A 89 -29.03 -1.14 2.97
C LYS A 89 -29.99 -1.26 1.78
N GLU A 90 -31.11 -0.55 1.85
CA GLU A 90 -32.04 -0.44 0.73
C GLU A 90 -31.40 0.40 -0.38
N GLY A 91 -31.26 -0.18 -1.57
CA GLY A 91 -30.67 0.49 -2.72
C GLY A 91 -29.15 0.73 -2.66
N MET A 92 -28.46 0.33 -1.57
CA MET A 92 -27.01 0.49 -1.39
C MET A 92 -26.52 1.94 -1.61
N GLN A 93 -27.33 2.91 -1.20
CA GLN A 93 -27.05 4.33 -1.41
C GLN A 93 -26.04 4.86 -0.40
N GLU A 94 -25.02 5.57 -0.87
CA GLU A 94 -24.05 6.26 -0.02
C GLU A 94 -24.65 7.54 0.58
N LEU A 95 -24.73 7.56 1.92
CA LEU A 95 -25.31 8.65 2.70
C LEU A 95 -24.23 9.60 3.25
N GLY A 96 -23.02 9.11 3.47
CA GLY A 96 -21.92 9.90 4.00
C GLY A 96 -20.75 9.05 4.45
N LEU A 97 -19.84 9.68 5.21
CA LEU A 97 -18.63 9.07 5.73
C LEU A 97 -18.58 9.21 7.25
N VAL A 98 -18.63 8.08 7.96
CA VAL A 98 -18.42 8.05 9.41
C VAL A 98 -16.93 7.98 9.70
N ILE A 99 -16.48 8.88 10.57
CA ILE A 99 -15.09 9.07 10.97
C ILE A 99 -14.98 8.58 12.42
N PHE A 100 -14.10 7.61 12.65
CA PHE A 100 -13.70 7.19 13.98
C PHE A 100 -12.29 7.70 14.26
N TYR A 101 -12.16 8.66 15.17
CA TYR A 101 -10.87 9.19 15.59
C TYR A 101 -10.53 8.67 16.97
N THR A 102 -9.37 8.04 17.12
CA THR A 102 -8.88 7.52 18.40
C THR A 102 -7.60 8.25 18.77
N ASN A 103 -7.59 8.90 19.94
CA ASN A 103 -6.41 9.58 20.44
C ASN A 103 -5.43 8.63 21.15
N GLU A 104 -4.31 9.16 21.62
CA GLU A 104 -3.24 8.43 22.32
C GLU A 104 -3.70 7.76 23.62
N LYS A 105 -4.77 8.27 24.23
CA LYS A 105 -5.37 7.72 25.45
C LYS A 105 -6.41 6.64 25.15
N GLY A 106 -6.64 6.31 23.88
CA GLY A 106 -7.70 5.40 23.45
C GLY A 106 -9.10 6.01 23.49
N THR A 107 -9.22 7.33 23.72
CA THR A 107 -10.52 8.00 23.67
C THR A 107 -10.96 8.12 22.21
N GLN A 108 -12.20 7.69 21.93
CA GLN A 108 -12.76 7.71 20.59
C GLN A 108 -13.75 8.86 20.42
N TYR A 109 -13.54 9.64 19.37
CA TYR A 109 -14.43 10.70 18.91
C TYR A 109 -15.02 10.29 17.55
N LYS A 110 -16.29 10.66 17.31
CA LYS A 110 -17.02 10.27 16.11
C LYS A 110 -17.63 11.49 15.44
N ALA A 111 -17.46 11.56 14.12
CA ALA A 111 -18.12 12.55 13.28
C ALA A 111 -18.71 11.86 12.05
N CYS A 112 -19.76 12.44 11.47
CA CYS A 112 -20.34 11.94 10.22
C CYS A 112 -20.25 13.06 9.18
N LEU A 113 -19.37 12.93 8.18
CA LEU A 113 -19.35 13.84 7.04
C LEU A 113 -20.55 13.50 6.14
N PRO A 114 -21.52 14.42 5.96
CA PRO A 114 -22.65 14.17 5.07
C PRO A 114 -22.23 14.07 3.61
N ASN A 115 -23.01 13.37 2.80
CA ASN A 115 -22.84 13.41 1.36
C ASN A 115 -23.22 14.78 0.77
N PHE A 116 -22.76 15.06 -0.45
CA PHE A 116 -22.96 16.35 -1.10
C PHE A 116 -24.44 16.74 -1.28
N THR A 117 -25.34 15.76 -1.34
CA THR A 117 -26.78 16.01 -1.54
C THR A 117 -27.54 16.36 -0.26
N ALA A 118 -26.91 16.26 0.91
CA ALA A 118 -27.55 16.58 2.19
C ALA A 118 -27.95 18.06 2.32
N ASP A 119 -29.01 18.31 3.09
CA ASP A 119 -29.49 19.67 3.38
C ASP A 119 -28.43 20.52 4.12
N ALA A 120 -28.47 21.83 3.89
CA ALA A 120 -27.56 22.79 4.52
C ALA A 120 -27.51 22.66 6.06
N LYS A 121 -28.65 22.39 6.70
CA LYS A 121 -28.75 22.19 8.15
C LYS A 121 -27.93 20.99 8.65
N VAL A 122 -27.80 19.94 7.84
CA VAL A 122 -26.99 18.76 8.18
C VAL A 122 -25.51 19.11 8.08
N TRP A 123 -25.13 19.90 7.07
CA TRP A 123 -23.77 20.44 6.94
C TRP A 123 -23.39 21.39 8.07
N GLU A 124 -24.30 22.28 8.47
CA GLU A 124 -24.13 23.15 9.65
C GLU A 124 -23.92 22.31 10.91
N LYS A 125 -24.73 21.26 11.10
CA LYS A 125 -24.59 20.37 12.24
C LYS A 125 -23.26 19.61 12.26
N TYR A 126 -22.79 19.16 11.09
CA TYR A 126 -21.47 18.58 10.92
C TYR A 126 -20.36 19.56 11.34
N PHE A 127 -20.44 20.81 10.89
CA PHE A 127 -19.48 21.85 11.27
C PHE A 127 -19.47 22.09 12.79
N GLU A 128 -20.64 22.17 13.41
CA GLU A 128 -20.76 22.31 14.88
C GLU A 128 -20.12 21.13 15.61
N ASP A 129 -20.38 19.90 15.17
CA ASP A 129 -19.89 18.70 15.83
C ASP A 129 -18.37 18.58 15.75
N ILE A 130 -17.76 18.82 14.57
CA ILE A 130 -16.29 18.78 14.45
C ILE A 130 -15.63 19.90 15.26
N HIS A 131 -16.27 21.07 15.37
CA HIS A 131 -15.78 22.16 16.20
C HIS A 131 -15.92 21.84 17.70
N ALA A 132 -17.00 21.16 18.10
CA ALA A 132 -17.16 20.68 19.48
C ALA A 132 -16.09 19.65 19.85
N ILE A 133 -15.74 18.73 18.93
CA ILE A 133 -14.64 17.78 19.13
C ILE A 133 -13.31 18.51 19.23
N ASP A 134 -13.05 19.51 18.38
CA ASP A 134 -11.80 20.29 18.38
C ASP A 134 -11.52 21.02 19.70
N LYS A 135 -12.58 21.42 20.41
CA LYS A 135 -12.47 21.99 21.77
C LYS A 135 -12.02 20.97 22.81
N LEU A 136 -12.26 19.68 22.58
CA LEU A 136 -11.89 18.58 23.48
C LEU A 136 -10.58 17.91 23.08
N GLU A 137 -10.31 17.85 21.77
CA GLU A 137 -9.14 17.25 21.16
C GLU A 137 -8.48 18.30 20.25
N GLN A 138 -7.37 18.85 20.74
CA GLN A 138 -6.66 19.93 20.07
C GLN A 138 -6.28 19.54 18.62
N ASN A 139 -6.53 20.46 17.70
CA ASN A 139 -6.22 20.34 16.27
C ASN A 139 -6.95 19.17 15.60
N PHE A 140 -8.07 18.68 16.15
CA PHE A 140 -8.89 17.65 15.52
C PHE A 140 -9.32 18.06 14.11
N VAL A 141 -9.81 19.28 13.93
CA VAL A 141 -10.27 19.77 12.62
C VAL A 141 -9.10 19.80 11.63
N LEU A 142 -7.93 20.28 12.06
CA LEU A 142 -6.72 20.28 11.22
C LEU A 142 -6.33 18.86 10.77
N LYS A 143 -6.32 17.90 11.71
CA LYS A 143 -5.99 16.49 11.45
C LYS A 143 -7.03 15.84 10.52
N LEU A 144 -8.31 16.16 10.71
CA LEU A 144 -9.39 15.73 9.82
C LEU A 144 -9.25 16.31 8.42
N SER A 145 -9.00 17.61 8.29
CA SER A 145 -8.78 18.27 7.00
C SER A 145 -7.59 17.69 6.24
N TYR A 146 -6.50 17.34 6.93
CA TYR A 146 -5.35 16.65 6.33
C TYR A 146 -5.74 15.30 5.73
N VAL A 147 -6.46 14.45 6.48
CA VAL A 147 -6.91 13.14 5.99
C VAL A 147 -7.88 13.29 4.82
N LEU A 148 -8.89 14.15 4.94
CA LEU A 148 -9.87 14.37 3.87
C LEU A 148 -9.21 14.94 2.62
N SER A 149 -8.18 15.80 2.75
CA SER A 149 -7.42 16.32 1.62
C SER A 149 -6.63 15.23 0.89
N LYS A 150 -6.08 14.24 1.62
CA LYS A 150 -5.48 13.05 1.00
C LYS A 150 -6.51 12.22 0.23
N GLU A 151 -7.72 12.09 0.76
CA GLU A 151 -8.79 11.37 0.06
C GLU A 151 -9.28 12.11 -1.18
N VAL A 152 -9.47 13.44 -1.11
CA VAL A 152 -9.78 14.26 -2.29
C VAL A 152 -8.69 14.11 -3.35
N GLY A 153 -7.41 14.22 -2.96
CA GLY A 153 -6.29 13.99 -3.87
C GLY A 153 -6.30 12.60 -4.50
N TYR A 154 -6.62 11.57 -3.71
CA TYR A 154 -6.75 10.20 -4.21
C TYR A 154 -7.91 10.05 -5.20
N GLN A 155 -9.09 10.61 -4.91
CA GLN A 155 -10.23 10.55 -5.82
C GLN A 155 -9.96 11.29 -7.13
N LEU A 156 -9.31 12.45 -7.09
CA LEU A 156 -8.87 13.18 -8.29
C LEU A 156 -7.91 12.33 -9.13
N TYR A 157 -6.92 11.70 -8.49
CA TYR A 157 -5.99 10.80 -9.15
C TYR A 157 -6.70 9.58 -9.78
N LYS A 158 -7.60 8.94 -9.05
CA LYS A 158 -8.41 7.81 -9.54
C LYS A 158 -9.27 8.21 -10.74
N ALA A 159 -9.90 9.39 -10.70
CA ALA A 159 -10.70 9.91 -11.80
C ALA A 159 -9.87 10.18 -13.06
N GLN A 160 -8.67 10.76 -12.92
CA GLN A 160 -7.73 10.99 -14.02
C GLN A 160 -7.23 9.68 -14.66
N ASN A 161 -7.15 8.60 -13.88
CA ASN A 161 -6.66 7.29 -14.31
C ASN A 161 -7.78 6.29 -14.65
N GLN A 162 -8.96 6.79 -15.07
CA GLN A 162 -10.11 5.98 -15.51
C GLN A 162 -10.60 4.95 -14.49
N GLY A 163 -10.50 5.25 -13.19
CA GLY A 163 -10.97 4.34 -12.14
C GLY A 163 -10.14 3.08 -11.97
N LYS A 164 -8.95 2.98 -12.61
CA LYS A 164 -7.98 1.94 -12.27
C LYS A 164 -7.65 2.06 -10.79
N ASP A 165 -7.97 1.01 -10.05
CA ASP A 165 -7.68 0.92 -8.63
C ASP A 165 -6.16 0.78 -8.47
N LEU A 166 -5.49 1.91 -8.32
CA LEU A 166 -4.06 2.01 -8.09
C LEU A 166 -3.75 1.81 -6.60
N SER A 167 -4.62 1.09 -5.86
CA SER A 167 -4.59 0.83 -4.41
C SER A 167 -3.28 0.23 -3.86
N LYS A 168 -2.27 0.05 -4.71
CA LYS A 168 -0.92 -0.41 -4.38
C LYS A 168 0.18 0.59 -4.67
N GLU A 169 -0.12 1.80 -5.15
CA GLU A 169 0.87 2.87 -5.32
C GLU A 169 0.48 4.10 -4.51
N SER A 170 1.41 4.59 -3.70
CA SER A 170 1.61 6.03 -3.45
C SER A 170 0.79 6.81 -2.41
N ALA A 171 -0.14 6.24 -1.63
CA ALA A 171 -0.87 7.06 -0.63
C ALA A 171 -0.32 7.00 0.81
N THR A 172 0.34 5.92 1.22
CA THR A 172 0.82 5.74 2.61
C THR A 172 2.33 5.94 2.76
N TYR A 173 3.04 5.78 1.65
CA TYR A 173 4.50 5.77 1.58
C TYR A 173 4.84 6.72 0.44
N GLY A 174 5.73 7.69 0.67
CA GLY A 174 6.10 8.65 -0.38
C GLY A 174 6.44 7.96 -1.69
N ASN A 175 6.42 8.69 -2.81
CA ASN A 175 6.80 8.17 -4.14
C ASN A 175 8.29 7.74 -4.24
N ASP A 176 8.97 7.67 -3.10
CA ASP A 176 10.37 7.34 -2.93
C ASP A 176 10.48 5.81 -2.94
N ILE A 177 11.05 5.27 -4.01
CA ILE A 177 11.45 3.87 -4.17
C ILE A 177 12.91 3.83 -3.73
N CYS A 178 13.16 3.42 -2.49
CA CYS A 178 14.46 3.61 -1.85
C CYS A 178 14.78 2.49 -0.85
N PHE A 179 16.02 2.53 -0.37
CA PHE A 179 16.56 1.62 0.63
C PHE A 179 17.19 2.39 1.79
N PRO A 180 17.23 1.81 3.01
CA PRO A 180 18.03 2.34 4.11
C PRO A 180 19.52 2.44 3.75
N GLY A 181 20.23 3.41 4.32
CA GLY A 181 21.64 3.67 3.99
C GLY A 181 22.64 2.64 4.52
N ASP A 182 22.25 1.83 5.50
CA ASP A 182 23.08 0.81 6.15
C ASP A 182 23.15 -0.51 5.37
N GLN A 183 22.26 -0.68 4.38
CA GLN A 183 22.25 -1.84 3.49
C GLN A 183 23.58 -1.94 2.73
N GLN A 184 24.06 -3.17 2.51
CA GLN A 184 25.37 -3.44 1.92
C GLN A 184 25.25 -3.77 0.45
N VAL A 185 25.94 -3.02 -0.41
CA VAL A 185 26.05 -3.32 -1.84
C VAL A 185 27.33 -4.10 -2.11
N THR A 186 27.22 -5.15 -2.94
CA THR A 186 28.37 -5.96 -3.36
C THR A 186 29.10 -5.28 -4.52
N LEU A 187 30.38 -4.98 -4.33
CA LEU A 187 31.26 -4.40 -5.34
C LEU A 187 31.77 -5.47 -6.32
N ALA A 188 32.31 -5.05 -7.46
CA ALA A 188 32.85 -5.93 -8.50
C ALA A 188 33.96 -6.89 -7.99
N ASN A 189 34.74 -6.45 -7.00
CA ASN A 189 35.79 -7.27 -6.37
C ASN A 189 35.27 -8.22 -5.26
N GLY A 190 33.94 -8.31 -5.08
CA GLY A 190 33.30 -9.13 -4.06
C GLY A 190 33.28 -8.52 -2.65
N THR A 191 33.95 -7.37 -2.44
CA THR A 191 33.85 -6.62 -1.18
C THR A 191 32.49 -5.94 -1.05
N ARG A 192 32.19 -5.43 0.14
CA ARG A 192 30.91 -4.76 0.43
C ARG A 192 31.13 -3.34 0.85
N LYS A 193 30.14 -2.52 0.51
CA LYS A 193 30.10 -1.11 0.85
C LYS A 193 28.70 -0.72 1.27
N THR A 194 28.56 0.08 2.33
CA THR A 194 27.25 0.61 2.72
C THR A 194 26.68 1.47 1.60
N LEU A 195 25.37 1.40 1.37
CA LEU A 195 24.70 2.16 0.33
C LEU A 195 24.93 3.66 0.49
N ALA A 196 24.91 4.16 1.73
CA ALA A 196 25.18 5.57 2.03
C ALA A 196 26.63 6.02 1.72
N SER A 197 27.58 5.09 1.56
CA SER A 197 28.98 5.43 1.23
C SER A 197 29.32 5.22 -0.24
N LEU A 198 28.41 4.65 -1.04
CA LEU A 198 28.59 4.49 -2.48
C LEU A 198 28.78 5.84 -3.15
N LYS A 199 29.61 5.85 -4.20
CA LYS A 199 29.94 7.04 -4.98
C LYS A 199 29.75 6.75 -6.45
N ARG A 200 29.50 7.82 -7.21
CA ARG A 200 29.55 7.77 -8.67
C ARG A 200 30.89 7.16 -9.13
N GLY A 201 30.82 6.22 -10.05
CA GLY A 201 31.97 5.51 -10.60
C GLY A 201 32.33 4.22 -9.85
N ASP A 202 31.76 3.95 -8.67
CA ASP A 202 31.92 2.65 -8.02
C ASP A 202 31.41 1.53 -8.94
N GLU A 203 32.13 0.42 -8.98
CA GLU A 203 31.77 -0.76 -9.77
C GLU A 203 31.07 -1.79 -8.88
N VAL A 204 29.81 -2.09 -9.19
CA VAL A 204 28.95 -2.98 -8.41
C VAL A 204 28.59 -4.23 -9.20
N LEU A 205 28.37 -5.33 -8.48
CA LEU A 205 28.02 -6.61 -9.06
C LEU A 205 26.51 -6.65 -9.36
N THR A 206 26.19 -7.08 -10.58
CA THR A 206 24.82 -7.37 -11.02
C THR A 206 24.69 -8.84 -11.40
N VAL A 207 23.46 -9.34 -11.41
CA VAL A 207 23.12 -10.68 -11.86
C VAL A 207 21.92 -10.62 -12.80
N ASN A 208 22.02 -11.29 -13.94
CA ASN A 208 20.87 -11.47 -14.82
C ASN A 208 19.91 -12.50 -14.21
N PRO A 209 18.62 -12.16 -13.97
CA PRO A 209 17.70 -13.07 -13.29
C PRO A 209 17.36 -14.34 -14.09
N LEU A 210 17.50 -14.31 -15.41
CA LEU A 210 17.18 -15.43 -16.30
C LEU A 210 18.39 -16.36 -16.48
N THR A 211 19.55 -15.80 -16.81
CA THR A 211 20.76 -16.59 -17.08
C THR A 211 21.59 -16.85 -15.84
N LYS A 212 21.33 -16.14 -14.74
CA LYS A 212 22.12 -16.11 -13.50
C LYS A 212 23.59 -15.68 -13.71
N ALA A 213 23.92 -15.18 -14.89
CA ALA A 213 25.25 -14.68 -15.19
C ALA A 213 25.49 -13.37 -14.45
N THR A 214 26.67 -13.24 -13.86
CA THR A 214 27.11 -12.00 -13.23
C THR A 214 27.78 -11.08 -14.24
N SER A 215 27.63 -9.78 -14.01
CA SER A 215 28.43 -8.77 -14.69
C SER A 215 28.68 -7.58 -13.76
N VAL A 216 29.47 -6.63 -14.23
CA VAL A 216 29.84 -5.43 -13.47
C VAL A 216 29.18 -4.22 -14.12
N ILE A 217 28.57 -3.37 -13.29
CA ILE A 217 27.99 -2.09 -13.71
C ILE A 217 28.56 -0.95 -12.89
N LYS A 218 28.58 0.25 -13.46
CA LYS A 218 29.05 1.46 -12.78
C LYS A 218 27.88 2.24 -12.19
N VAL A 219 28.08 2.75 -10.97
CA VAL A 219 27.16 3.69 -10.34
C VAL A 219 27.22 5.03 -11.08
N ASN A 220 26.10 5.44 -11.68
CA ASN A 220 25.97 6.73 -12.34
C ASN A 220 25.64 7.82 -11.32
N THR A 221 24.65 7.55 -10.47
CA THR A 221 24.15 8.50 -9.48
C THR A 221 23.65 7.76 -8.24
N LEU A 222 23.94 8.29 -7.06
CA LEU A 222 23.27 7.94 -5.82
C LEU A 222 22.30 9.09 -5.50
N VAL A 223 21.00 8.81 -5.52
CA VAL A 223 19.95 9.75 -5.17
C VAL A 223 19.68 9.62 -3.68
N GLU A 224 19.86 10.71 -2.96
CA GLU A 224 19.61 10.80 -1.53
C GLU A 224 18.31 11.54 -1.29
N HIS A 225 17.47 11.00 -0.40
CA HIS A 225 16.25 11.66 0.04
C HIS A 225 16.40 12.17 1.48
N GLU A 226 15.77 13.31 1.77
CA GLU A 226 15.81 13.99 3.06
C GLU A 226 15.48 13.08 4.25
N ALA A 227 16.11 13.34 5.40
CA ALA A 227 15.89 12.51 6.58
C ALA A 227 14.43 12.63 7.07
N LYS A 228 13.68 11.53 7.03
CA LYS A 228 12.28 11.45 7.45
C LYS A 228 12.01 10.09 8.10
N ASN A 229 10.84 9.96 8.73
CA ASN A 229 10.41 8.68 9.28
C ASN A 229 9.79 7.78 8.19
N TYR A 230 10.65 7.22 7.34
CA TYR A 230 10.22 6.34 6.26
C TYR A 230 9.67 5.02 6.79
N ALA A 231 8.58 4.54 6.20
CA ALA A 231 8.16 3.18 6.41
C ALA A 231 9.10 2.23 5.64
N ILE A 232 9.49 1.16 6.31
CA ILE A 232 10.41 0.14 5.80
C ILE A 232 9.72 -1.22 5.89
N THR A 233 9.82 -1.98 4.81
CA THR A 233 9.48 -3.41 4.79
C THR A 233 10.78 -4.20 4.89
N GLN A 234 10.87 -5.06 5.90
CA GLN A 234 11.93 -6.05 6.06
C GLN A 234 11.42 -7.42 5.61
N LEU A 235 12.21 -8.11 4.79
CA LEU A 235 12.04 -9.52 4.46
C LEU A 235 13.16 -10.34 5.09
N VAL A 236 12.80 -11.44 5.74
CA VAL A 236 13.74 -12.49 6.14
C VAL A 236 13.61 -13.63 5.13
N LEU A 237 14.72 -13.93 4.46
CA LEU A 237 14.84 -14.92 3.41
C LEU A 237 15.62 -16.12 3.94
N GLN A 238 15.21 -17.34 3.56
CA GLN A 238 15.85 -18.57 3.99
C GLN A 238 16.03 -19.55 2.83
N ARG A 239 17.13 -20.29 2.89
CA ARG A 239 17.35 -21.51 2.12
C ARG A 239 17.85 -22.62 3.04
N ALA A 240 17.38 -23.84 2.81
CA ALA A 240 17.84 -25.04 3.50
C ALA A 240 18.50 -26.00 2.50
N ASP A 241 19.77 -26.31 2.73
CA ASP A 241 20.52 -27.28 1.92
C ASP A 241 20.81 -28.53 2.75
N LYS A 242 20.37 -29.70 2.26
CA LYS A 242 20.64 -30.99 2.90
C LYS A 242 21.99 -31.53 2.42
N ARG A 243 22.88 -31.86 3.35
CA ARG A 243 24.19 -32.48 3.06
C ARG A 243 24.24 -33.88 3.63
N MET A 244 24.70 -34.82 2.82
CA MET A 244 24.99 -36.17 3.29
C MET A 244 26.44 -36.23 3.75
N THR A 245 26.65 -36.58 5.01
CA THR A 245 27.98 -36.78 5.60
C THR A 245 28.13 -38.26 6.00
N PRO A 246 29.37 -38.74 6.23
CA PRO A 246 29.58 -40.08 6.79
C PRO A 246 28.90 -40.33 8.14
N LEU A 247 28.58 -39.26 8.89
CA LEU A 247 27.95 -39.31 10.22
C LEU A 247 26.41 -39.17 10.16
N GLY A 248 25.84 -38.92 8.98
CA GLY A 248 24.40 -38.74 8.80
C GLY A 248 24.04 -37.55 7.91
N SER A 249 22.78 -37.12 7.98
CA SER A 249 22.30 -35.95 7.24
C SER A 249 22.44 -34.68 8.06
N GLU A 250 23.03 -33.65 7.47
CA GLU A 250 23.06 -32.29 8.00
C GLU A 250 22.12 -31.39 7.20
N ILE A 251 21.51 -30.40 7.86
CA ILE A 251 20.73 -29.34 7.22
C ILE A 251 21.42 -28.01 7.50
N VAL A 252 21.86 -27.34 6.43
CA VAL A 252 22.48 -26.02 6.51
C VAL A 252 21.44 -24.98 6.16
N LEU A 253 21.16 -24.08 7.11
CA LEU A 253 20.24 -22.96 6.91
C LEU A 253 21.03 -21.70 6.58
N SER A 254 20.73 -21.11 5.44
CA SER A 254 21.26 -19.81 5.03
C SER A 254 20.15 -18.77 5.11
N THR A 255 20.40 -17.66 5.81
CA THR A 255 19.44 -16.56 5.93
C THR A 255 19.97 -15.26 5.35
N ARG A 256 19.08 -14.42 4.84
CA ARG A 256 19.35 -13.05 4.39
C ARG A 256 18.26 -12.11 4.85
N THR A 257 18.61 -10.84 4.96
CA THR A 257 17.66 -9.77 5.28
C THR A 257 17.73 -8.70 4.21
N LEU A 258 16.58 -8.33 3.67
CA LEU A 258 16.43 -7.22 2.75
C LEU A 258 15.47 -6.20 3.34
N GLU A 259 15.86 -4.93 3.33
CA GLU A 259 15.01 -3.83 3.74
C GLU A 259 14.87 -2.79 2.64
N ALA A 260 13.65 -2.37 2.36
CA ALA A 260 13.35 -1.34 1.37
C ALA A 260 12.06 -0.61 1.73
N THR A 261 11.78 0.51 1.05
CA THR A 261 10.44 1.13 1.12
C THR A 261 9.38 0.16 0.57
N PRO A 262 8.13 0.18 1.07
CA PRO A 262 7.10 -0.79 0.67
C PRO A 262 6.77 -0.81 -0.83
N ASN A 263 6.98 0.30 -1.54
CA ASN A 263 6.77 0.44 -2.98
C ASN A 263 7.93 -0.08 -3.84
N HIS A 264 9.04 -0.51 -3.23
CA HIS A 264 10.22 -0.91 -3.98
C HIS A 264 9.96 -2.17 -4.82
N PRO A 265 10.28 -2.18 -6.14
CA PRO A 265 10.10 -3.37 -6.95
C PRO A 265 11.08 -4.48 -6.55
N VAL A 266 10.57 -5.70 -6.44
CA VAL A 266 11.30 -6.92 -6.13
C VAL A 266 10.94 -7.96 -7.19
N GLN A 267 11.96 -8.60 -7.75
CA GLN A 267 11.76 -9.71 -8.67
C GLN A 267 11.57 -11.00 -7.87
N THR A 268 10.38 -11.59 -7.95
CA THR A 268 10.10 -12.94 -7.45
C THR A 268 10.04 -13.92 -8.62
N HIS A 269 9.91 -15.21 -8.31
CA HIS A 269 9.66 -16.24 -9.32
C HIS A 269 8.35 -16.03 -10.09
N THR A 270 7.34 -15.39 -9.48
CA THR A 270 6.03 -15.14 -10.11
C THR A 270 5.98 -13.84 -10.90
N GLY A 271 7.04 -13.04 -10.88
CA GLY A 271 7.16 -11.77 -11.61
C GLY A 271 7.69 -10.65 -10.73
N THR A 272 7.60 -9.42 -11.22
CA THR A 272 7.93 -8.23 -10.43
C THR A 272 6.75 -7.85 -9.54
N THR A 273 6.98 -7.68 -8.25
CA THR A 273 5.99 -7.21 -7.27
C THR A 273 6.60 -6.14 -6.37
N LYS A 274 5.79 -5.44 -5.60
CA LYS A 274 6.27 -4.46 -4.60
C LYS A 274 6.73 -5.16 -3.34
N MET A 275 7.74 -4.61 -2.68
CA MET A 275 8.30 -5.12 -1.42
C MET A 275 7.21 -5.36 -0.36
N GLY A 276 6.28 -4.42 -0.19
CA GLY A 276 5.15 -4.54 0.74
C GLY A 276 4.12 -5.60 0.33
N ASP A 277 4.06 -5.95 -0.95
CA ASP A 277 3.16 -6.97 -1.50
C ASP A 277 3.76 -8.38 -1.52
N VAL A 278 5.07 -8.53 -1.28
CA VAL A 278 5.72 -9.84 -1.14
C VAL A 278 5.07 -10.63 -0.01
N ARG A 279 4.84 -11.92 -0.23
CA ARG A 279 4.20 -12.85 0.71
C ARG A 279 5.22 -13.86 1.21
N GLU A 280 4.93 -14.45 2.38
CA GLU A 280 5.64 -15.64 2.81
C GLU A 280 5.48 -16.75 1.77
N ASN A 281 6.53 -17.57 1.62
CA ASN A 281 6.71 -18.58 0.57
C ASN A 281 7.00 -18.05 -0.84
N ASP A 282 6.96 -16.73 -1.08
CA ASP A 282 7.56 -16.18 -2.30
C ASP A 282 9.07 -16.46 -2.31
N THR A 283 9.67 -16.50 -3.49
CA THR A 283 11.12 -16.71 -3.64
C THR A 283 11.78 -15.54 -4.33
N VAL A 284 12.97 -15.18 -3.85
CA VAL A 284 13.81 -14.10 -4.37
C VAL A 284 15.20 -14.65 -4.66
N LEU A 285 15.83 -14.19 -5.74
CA LEU A 285 17.16 -14.64 -6.13
C LEU A 285 18.22 -14.02 -5.21
N CYS A 286 19.02 -14.85 -4.55
CA CYS A 286 20.08 -14.44 -3.64
C CYS A 286 21.40 -15.15 -3.97
N LEU A 287 22.52 -14.53 -3.62
CA LEU A 287 23.82 -15.19 -3.65
C LEU A 287 23.91 -16.22 -2.49
N ASN A 288 23.97 -17.48 -2.85
CA ASN A 288 24.32 -18.55 -1.92
C ASN A 288 25.84 -18.58 -1.76
N LYS A 289 26.32 -18.11 -0.60
CA LYS A 289 27.77 -18.10 -0.30
C LYS A 289 28.40 -19.49 -0.25
N ALA A 290 27.62 -20.54 -0.04
CA ALA A 290 28.14 -21.90 0.04
C ALA A 290 28.44 -22.48 -1.34
N SER A 291 27.59 -22.23 -2.34
CA SER A 291 27.81 -22.66 -3.72
C SER A 291 28.53 -21.62 -4.58
N GLY A 292 28.43 -20.34 -4.22
CA GLY A 292 28.85 -19.21 -5.06
C GLY A 292 27.80 -18.85 -6.12
N ASP A 293 26.70 -19.61 -6.19
CA ASP A 293 25.66 -19.47 -7.20
C ASP A 293 24.51 -18.58 -6.74
N TYR A 294 23.73 -18.09 -7.71
CA TYR A 294 22.49 -17.37 -7.47
C TYR A 294 21.31 -18.33 -7.45
N GLU A 295 20.66 -18.39 -6.30
CA GLU A 295 19.67 -19.39 -5.97
C GLU A 295 18.42 -18.77 -5.35
N PRO A 296 17.24 -19.38 -5.53
CA PRO A 296 16.03 -18.92 -4.89
C PRO A 296 16.12 -19.16 -3.37
N PHE A 297 15.84 -18.10 -2.62
CA PHE A 297 15.59 -18.14 -1.18
C PHE A 297 14.12 -17.81 -0.92
N THR A 298 13.52 -18.52 0.02
CA THR A 298 12.11 -18.38 0.38
C THR A 298 11.92 -17.30 1.43
N VAL A 299 10.93 -16.45 1.27
CA VAL A 299 10.50 -15.48 2.29
C VAL A 299 9.83 -16.24 3.43
N ILE A 300 10.41 -16.15 4.63
CA ILE A 300 9.89 -16.80 5.84
C ILE A 300 9.28 -15.82 6.84
N SER A 301 9.54 -14.53 6.67
CA SER A 301 8.94 -13.49 7.50
C SER A 301 8.94 -12.16 6.76
N LYS A 302 7.88 -11.37 6.97
CA LYS A 302 7.77 -9.97 6.56
C LYS A 302 7.38 -9.11 7.75
N LYS A 303 8.07 -7.98 7.91
CA LYS A 303 7.74 -6.97 8.92
C LYS A 303 7.72 -5.58 8.29
N GLU A 304 6.64 -4.84 8.52
CA GLU A 304 6.56 -3.40 8.22
C GLU A 304 6.76 -2.61 9.50
N TYR A 305 7.62 -1.59 9.46
CA TYR A 305 7.86 -0.71 10.61
C TYR A 305 8.31 0.68 10.16
N ALA A 306 8.24 1.65 11.08
CA ALA A 306 8.78 2.98 10.84
C ALA A 306 10.29 2.95 11.17
N GLY A 307 11.15 3.23 10.20
CA GLY A 307 12.61 3.09 10.32
C GLY A 307 13.28 4.15 11.20
N GLY A 308 12.52 5.05 11.82
CA GLY A 308 13.04 6.23 12.49
C GLY A 308 13.40 7.35 11.51
N VAL A 309 13.79 8.51 12.03
CA VAL A 309 14.22 9.64 11.19
C VAL A 309 15.58 9.31 10.58
N GLN A 310 15.57 8.95 9.30
CA GLN A 310 16.77 8.56 8.56
C GLN A 310 16.65 8.95 7.09
N LYS A 311 17.80 9.05 6.42
CA LYS A 311 17.86 9.21 4.96
C LYS A 311 17.65 7.86 4.29
N VAL A 312 17.04 7.88 3.11
CA VAL A 312 16.92 6.72 2.23
C VAL A 312 17.54 7.04 0.88
N TYR A 313 18.00 6.00 0.19
CA TYR A 313 18.83 6.12 -0.99
C TYR A 313 18.27 5.30 -2.14
N ASN A 314 18.43 5.81 -3.35
CA ASN A 314 18.20 5.08 -4.57
C ASN A 314 19.46 5.12 -5.44
N ILE A 315 19.82 4.01 -6.07
CA ILE A 315 20.99 3.89 -6.92
C ILE A 315 20.54 3.85 -8.39
N ILE A 316 21.22 4.65 -9.22
CA ILE A 316 21.12 4.58 -10.67
C ILE A 316 22.48 4.08 -11.16
N ALA A 317 22.52 2.88 -11.73
CA ALA A 317 23.72 2.23 -12.22
C ALA A 317 23.45 1.53 -13.56
N GLY A 318 24.38 1.66 -14.52
CA GLY A 318 24.16 1.14 -15.88
C GLY A 318 22.83 1.59 -16.49
N ASP A 319 22.18 0.69 -17.23
CA ASP A 319 20.89 0.91 -17.93
C ASP A 319 19.69 0.37 -17.13
N GLY A 320 19.66 0.58 -15.80
CA GLY A 320 18.56 0.11 -14.93
C GLY A 320 18.61 -1.39 -14.62
N THR A 321 19.77 -2.03 -14.80
CA THR A 321 20.00 -3.44 -14.46
C THR A 321 19.89 -3.70 -12.96
N PRO A 322 19.49 -4.89 -12.50
CA PRO A 322 19.47 -5.21 -11.07
C PRO A 322 20.84 -5.07 -10.42
N PHE A 323 20.92 -5.06 -9.11
CA PHE A 323 22.18 -5.12 -8.37
C PHE A 323 22.01 -5.96 -7.11
N LEU A 324 23.11 -6.23 -6.40
CA LEU A 324 23.07 -7.03 -5.18
C LEU A 324 23.17 -6.19 -3.94
N MET A 325 22.20 -6.38 -3.06
CA MET A 325 22.12 -5.73 -1.76
C MET A 325 21.87 -6.75 -0.66
N ASN A 326 22.73 -6.77 0.35
CA ASN A 326 22.78 -7.80 1.37
C ASN A 326 22.75 -9.22 0.76
N ASP A 327 23.43 -9.42 -0.37
CA ASP A 327 23.41 -10.64 -1.19
C ASP A 327 22.07 -10.99 -1.85
N VAL A 328 21.11 -10.07 -1.86
CA VAL A 328 19.80 -10.24 -2.50
C VAL A 328 19.77 -9.43 -3.78
N MET A 329 19.28 -10.04 -4.86
CA MET A 329 19.08 -9.32 -6.12
C MET A 329 17.89 -8.37 -5.99
N VAL A 330 18.14 -7.10 -6.24
CA VAL A 330 17.15 -6.03 -6.20
C VAL A 330 17.10 -5.29 -7.53
N LEU A 331 15.93 -4.77 -7.88
CA LEU A 331 15.73 -3.99 -9.08
C LEU A 331 16.14 -2.52 -8.83
N GLN A 332 16.40 -1.77 -9.89
CA GLN A 332 16.51 -0.32 -9.80
C GLN A 332 15.15 0.33 -10.03
N LYS A 333 15.02 1.60 -9.66
CA LYS A 333 13.87 2.45 -10.02
C LYS A 333 13.87 2.79 -11.50
#